data_AF-A0AB37A161-F1
#
_entry.id   AF-A0AB37A161-F1
#
_cell.length_a   1.000
_cell.length_b   1.000
_cell.length_c   1.000
_cell.angle_alpha   90.00
_cell.angle_beta   90.00
_cell.angle_gamma   90.00
#
_symmetry.space_group_name_H-M   'P 1'
#
loop_
_entity.id
_entity.type
_entity.pdbx_description
1 polymer ?
#
loop_
_entity_poly.entity_id
_entity_poly.type
_entity_poly.pdbx_seq_one_letter_code
_entity_poly.pdbx_strand_id
1 'polypeptide(L)'
;MIGERIKIIREAHKLSQKDFASKVNISLRTLQTYEQGKVEAVPFPVLKDIAENFHINLDWMFFGDGLMYKMINEQLQVSPYFTEALSIAENEQEIENCLKQFTKGKIIAKMFPESENFIGQMISIIFPKTERLILFLYRVLKYIEQDSLEIKNEQYKEFLISKIENFDLLGIQNIGHAFTKWDKNKLISLAESLTKNECKIILDDIAKSIDILKSNLDFLNKITY
;
A
#
# COMPACT_ATOMS: atom_id res chain seq x y z
N MET A 1 6.42 -4.40 17.12
CA MET A 1 6.86 -3.08 16.59
C MET A 1 8.34 -3.13 16.18
N ILE A 2 8.84 -2.21 15.34
CA ILE A 2 10.24 -2.23 14.85
C ILE A 2 11.25 -2.22 16.00
N GLY A 3 10.99 -1.45 17.06
CA GLY A 3 11.84 -1.41 18.27
C GLY A 3 12.06 -2.78 18.93
N GLU A 4 11.01 -3.60 18.99
CA GLU A 4 11.11 -4.97 19.52
C GLU A 4 11.95 -5.87 18.62
N ARG A 5 11.86 -5.70 17.29
CA ARG A 5 12.68 -6.45 16.34
C ARG A 5 14.16 -6.05 16.42
N ILE A 6 14.45 -4.75 16.63
CA ILE A 6 15.82 -4.28 16.91
C ILE A 6 16.36 -4.94 18.18
N LYS A 7 15.53 -5.02 19.24
CA LYS A 7 15.88 -5.71 20.48
C LYS A 7 16.15 -7.21 20.25
N ILE A 8 15.29 -7.89 19.48
CA ILE A 8 15.47 -9.30 19.11
C ILE A 8 16.79 -9.51 18.35
N ILE A 9 17.13 -8.64 17.38
CA ILE A 9 18.41 -8.68 16.67
C ILE A 9 19.57 -8.57 17.66
N ARG A 10 19.54 -7.56 18.52
CA ARG A 10 20.59 -7.35 19.51
C ARG A 10 20.78 -8.57 20.43
N GLU A 11 19.68 -9.12 20.93
CA GLU A 11 19.69 -10.25 21.87
C GLU A 11 20.14 -11.55 21.19
N ALA A 12 19.74 -11.78 19.94
CA ALA A 12 20.21 -12.92 19.15
C ALA A 12 21.74 -12.88 18.94
N HIS A 13 22.32 -11.69 18.80
CA HIS A 13 23.76 -11.49 18.72
C HIS A 13 24.46 -11.37 20.08
N LYS A 14 23.72 -11.52 21.20
CA LYS A 14 24.23 -11.46 22.58
C LYS A 14 25.00 -10.16 22.90
N LEU A 15 24.58 -9.06 22.29
CA LEU A 15 25.22 -7.75 22.48
C LEU A 15 24.54 -6.94 23.58
N SER A 16 25.34 -6.19 24.34
CA SER A 16 24.80 -5.15 25.21
C SER A 16 24.18 -4.02 24.38
N GLN A 17 23.27 -3.24 24.97
CA GLN A 17 22.73 -2.05 24.28
C GLN A 17 23.84 -1.06 23.88
N LYS A 18 24.91 -0.97 24.68
CA LYS A 18 26.05 -0.10 24.38
C LYS A 18 26.81 -0.59 23.14
N ASP A 19 27.14 -1.88 23.10
CA ASP A 19 27.93 -2.46 22.01
C ASP A 19 27.14 -2.46 20.69
N PHE A 20 25.84 -2.75 20.75
CA PHE A 20 24.97 -2.70 19.59
C PHE A 20 24.84 -1.28 19.04
N ALA A 21 24.63 -0.29 19.90
CA ALA A 21 24.55 1.12 19.50
C ALA A 21 25.85 1.59 18.83
N SER A 22 27.01 1.22 19.38
CA SER A 22 28.30 1.50 18.76
C SER A 22 28.49 0.82 17.41
N LYS A 23 28.03 -0.43 17.26
CA LYS A 23 28.13 -1.19 15.99
C LYS A 23 27.34 -0.55 14.85
N VAL A 24 26.18 0.05 15.16
CA VAL A 24 25.28 0.68 14.18
C VAL A 24 25.37 2.21 14.20
N ASN A 25 26.46 2.74 14.77
CA ASN A 25 26.80 4.17 14.78
C ASN A 25 25.69 5.10 15.31
N ILE A 26 25.01 4.69 16.39
CA ILE A 26 24.02 5.52 17.09
C ILE A 26 24.37 5.65 18.57
N SER A 27 23.76 6.63 19.25
CA SER A 27 23.93 6.77 20.70
C SER A 27 23.17 5.66 21.47
N LEU A 28 23.67 5.28 22.65
CA LEU A 28 22.98 4.36 23.56
C LEU A 28 21.56 4.83 23.88
N ARG A 29 21.39 6.14 24.13
CA ARG A 29 20.09 6.74 24.44
C ARG A 29 19.12 6.61 23.26
N THR A 30 19.62 6.78 22.03
CA THR A 30 18.84 6.60 20.80
C THR A 30 18.33 5.16 20.69
N LEU A 31 19.22 4.17 20.86
CA LEU A 31 18.83 2.76 20.84
C LEU A 31 17.80 2.42 21.92
N GLN A 32 17.98 2.89 23.15
CA GLN A 32 17.04 2.65 24.25
C GLN A 32 15.65 3.21 23.95
N THR A 33 15.60 4.38 23.32
CA THR A 33 14.33 5.00 22.93
C THR A 33 13.63 4.18 21.84
N TYR A 34 14.38 3.63 20.88
CA TYR A 34 13.85 2.71 19.87
C TYR A 34 13.34 1.41 20.49
N GLU A 35 14.13 0.72 21.31
CA GLU A 35 13.74 -0.57 21.91
C GLU A 35 12.55 -0.45 22.87
N GLN A 36 12.35 0.73 23.48
CA GLN A 36 11.20 1.03 24.33
C GLN A 36 9.94 1.44 23.53
N GLY A 37 10.03 1.56 22.20
CA GLY A 37 8.91 2.00 21.36
C GLY A 37 8.49 3.45 21.61
N LYS A 38 9.40 4.29 22.13
CA LYS A 38 9.13 5.70 22.47
C LYS A 38 9.30 6.66 21.30
N VAL A 39 9.62 6.14 20.12
CA VAL A 39 9.74 6.91 18.88
C VAL A 39 8.70 6.41 17.91
N GLU A 40 8.04 7.35 17.23
CA GLU A 40 7.00 7.10 16.24
C GLU A 40 7.54 6.29 15.04
N ALA A 41 8.75 6.62 14.58
CA ALA A 41 9.45 5.86 13.53
C ALA A 41 10.98 5.85 13.73
N VAL A 42 11.61 4.74 13.33
CA VAL A 42 13.08 4.64 13.28
C VAL A 42 13.55 5.04 11.88
N PRO A 43 14.52 5.95 11.74
CA PRO A 43 15.00 6.39 10.43
C PRO A 43 15.54 5.21 9.59
N PHE A 44 15.16 5.17 8.32
CA PHE A 44 15.59 4.12 7.38
C PHE A 44 17.12 3.91 7.33
N PRO A 45 17.98 4.95 7.35
CA PRO A 45 19.43 4.74 7.36
C PRO A 45 19.91 3.86 8.53
N VAL A 46 19.32 4.02 9.73
CA VAL A 46 19.67 3.21 10.91
C VAL A 46 19.24 1.76 10.71
N LEU A 47 18.05 1.53 10.13
CA LEU A 47 17.53 0.19 9.86
C LEU A 47 18.36 -0.53 8.79
N LYS A 48 18.78 0.21 7.75
CA LYS A 48 19.69 -0.27 6.72
C LYS A 48 21.04 -0.67 7.32
N ASP A 49 21.63 0.17 8.15
CA ASP A 49 22.90 -0.12 8.82
C ASP A 49 22.80 -1.38 9.71
N ILE A 50 21.70 -1.53 10.46
CA ILE A 50 21.43 -2.74 11.25
C ILE A 50 21.37 -3.97 10.31
N ALA A 51 20.62 -3.88 9.22
CA ALA A 51 20.44 -5.02 8.33
C ALA A 51 21.73 -5.45 7.62
N GLU A 52 22.59 -4.50 7.26
CA GLU A 52 23.89 -4.77 6.66
C GLU A 52 24.88 -5.35 7.68
N ASN A 53 24.95 -4.79 8.89
CA ASN A 53 25.88 -5.25 9.92
C ASN A 53 25.55 -6.63 10.49
N PHE A 54 24.28 -7.02 10.47
CA PHE A 54 23.80 -8.25 11.09
C PHE A 54 23.19 -9.26 10.10
N HIS A 55 23.32 -8.99 8.79
CA HIS A 55 22.76 -9.81 7.72
C HIS A 55 21.26 -10.10 7.89
N ILE A 56 20.52 -9.09 8.36
CA ILE A 56 19.08 -9.23 8.63
C ILE A 56 18.31 -9.04 7.34
N ASN A 57 17.29 -9.89 7.18
CA ASN A 57 16.30 -9.72 6.13
C ASN A 57 15.45 -8.49 6.44
N LEU A 58 15.47 -7.47 5.57
CA LEU A 58 14.67 -6.26 5.74
C LEU A 58 13.17 -6.59 5.77
N ASP A 59 12.71 -7.61 5.04
CA ASP A 59 11.30 -8.01 5.08
C ASP A 59 10.90 -8.54 6.46
N TRP A 60 11.79 -9.27 7.13
CA TRP A 60 11.57 -9.68 8.52
C TRP A 60 11.65 -8.48 9.48
N MET A 61 12.54 -7.52 9.21
CA MET A 61 12.72 -6.34 10.05
C MET A 61 11.54 -5.37 9.99
N PHE A 62 10.92 -5.18 8.82
CA PHE A 62 9.77 -4.30 8.66
C PHE A 62 8.45 -5.03 8.94
N PHE A 63 8.30 -6.24 8.40
CA PHE A 63 7.00 -6.94 8.35
C PHE A 63 6.96 -8.17 9.24
N GLY A 64 8.11 -8.78 9.54
CA GLY A 64 8.20 -10.05 10.27
C GLY A 64 7.95 -11.27 9.45
N ASP A 65 8.02 -11.11 8.15
CA ASP A 65 7.84 -12.18 7.19
C ASP A 65 9.18 -12.82 6.84
N GLY A 66 9.16 -14.14 6.68
CA GLY A 66 10.34 -14.91 6.33
C GLY A 66 11.32 -15.08 7.49
N LEU A 67 12.53 -15.54 7.15
CA LEU A 67 13.60 -15.75 8.13
C LEU A 67 14.23 -14.42 8.52
N MET A 68 14.58 -14.30 9.80
CA MET A 68 15.28 -13.14 10.36
C MET A 68 16.61 -12.88 9.67
N TYR A 69 17.36 -13.93 9.38
CA TYR A 69 18.64 -13.84 8.70
C TYR A 69 18.47 -14.04 7.19
N LYS A 70 19.25 -13.30 6.41
CA LYS A 70 19.50 -13.63 5.00
C LYS A 70 20.25 -14.97 4.98
N MET A 71 19.72 -15.97 4.27
CA MET A 71 20.44 -17.24 4.10
C MET A 71 21.68 -17.01 3.24
N ILE A 72 22.85 -17.43 3.75
CA ILE A 72 24.16 -17.11 3.15
C ILE A 72 24.50 -18.06 1.97
N ASN A 73 23.77 -19.16 1.75
CA ASN A 73 24.30 -20.27 0.93
C ASN A 73 23.36 -21.03 -0.01
N GLU A 74 22.23 -20.46 -0.45
CA GLU A 74 21.54 -21.04 -1.62
C GLU A 74 21.41 -19.96 -2.68
N GLN A 75 21.84 -20.32 -3.90
CA GLN A 75 21.78 -19.54 -5.13
C GLN A 75 20.64 -18.55 -5.05
N LEU A 76 20.94 -17.25 -5.14
CA LEU A 76 19.97 -16.15 -5.16
C LEU A 76 18.70 -16.63 -5.86
N GLN A 77 17.70 -17.07 -5.09
CA GLN A 77 16.37 -17.22 -5.61
C GLN A 77 15.91 -15.79 -5.73
N VAL A 78 16.25 -15.22 -6.88
CA VAL A 78 15.78 -13.92 -7.29
C VAL A 78 14.28 -14.04 -7.20
N SER A 79 13.74 -13.35 -6.19
CA SER A 79 12.32 -13.23 -5.93
C SER A 79 11.63 -13.07 -7.30
N PRO A 80 10.59 -13.86 -7.65
CA PRO A 80 9.95 -13.77 -8.96
C PRO A 80 9.58 -12.33 -9.34
N TYR A 81 9.27 -11.52 -8.34
CA TYR A 81 8.98 -10.09 -8.43
C TYR A 81 10.20 -9.23 -8.82
N PHE A 82 11.41 -9.60 -8.40
CA PHE A 82 12.64 -8.94 -8.81
C PHE A 82 13.03 -9.34 -10.23
N THR A 83 12.82 -10.61 -10.60
CA THR A 83 12.97 -11.09 -11.98
C THR A 83 11.96 -10.43 -12.92
N GLU A 84 10.72 -10.27 -12.47
CA GLU A 84 9.66 -9.59 -13.20
C GLU A 84 9.93 -8.09 -13.31
N ALA A 85 10.33 -7.41 -12.22
CA ALA A 85 10.75 -6.00 -12.25
C ALA A 85 11.89 -5.77 -13.25
N LEU A 86 12.90 -6.64 -13.24
CA LEU A 86 14.01 -6.60 -14.20
C LEU A 86 13.57 -6.83 -15.65
N SER A 87 12.49 -7.59 -15.88
CA SER A 87 11.99 -7.89 -17.24
C SER A 87 11.19 -6.75 -17.87
N ILE A 88 10.69 -5.82 -17.06
CA ILE A 88 9.78 -4.74 -17.49
C ILE A 88 10.34 -3.33 -17.27
N ALA A 89 11.34 -3.16 -16.40
CA ALA A 89 11.92 -1.85 -16.09
C ALA A 89 13.10 -1.54 -17.01
N GLU A 90 13.14 -0.31 -17.53
CA GLU A 90 14.21 0.13 -18.44
C GLU A 90 15.44 0.65 -17.70
N ASN A 91 15.30 0.97 -16.41
CA ASN A 91 16.36 1.54 -15.58
C ASN A 91 16.17 1.24 -14.08
N GLU A 92 17.22 1.53 -13.30
CA GLU A 92 17.28 1.24 -11.86
C GLU A 92 16.18 1.94 -11.04
N GLN A 93 15.77 3.16 -11.44
CA GLN A 93 14.71 3.91 -10.76
C GLN A 93 13.33 3.27 -11.00
N GLU A 94 13.10 2.70 -12.18
CA GLU A 94 11.89 1.95 -12.51
C GLU A 94 11.85 0.60 -11.81
N ILE A 95 12.99 -0.09 -11.68
CA ILE A 95 13.10 -1.32 -10.88
C ILE A 95 12.66 -1.02 -9.44
N GLU A 96 13.17 0.05 -8.84
CA GLU A 96 12.81 0.47 -7.48
C GLU A 96 11.31 0.79 -7.36
N ASN A 97 10.73 1.43 -8.37
CA ASN A 97 9.30 1.75 -8.40
C ASN A 97 8.43 0.50 -8.55
N CYS A 98 8.79 -0.43 -9.42
CA CYS A 98 8.12 -1.73 -9.57
C CYS A 98 8.17 -2.51 -8.26
N LEU A 99 9.33 -2.58 -7.60
CA LEU A 99 9.49 -3.27 -6.32
C LEU A 99 8.67 -2.64 -5.20
N LYS A 100 8.59 -1.30 -5.14
CA LYS A 100 7.70 -0.56 -4.20
C LYS A 100 6.22 -0.86 -4.47
N GLN A 101 5.83 -1.01 -5.73
CA GLN A 101 4.47 -1.37 -6.12
C GLN A 101 4.13 -2.81 -5.72
N PHE A 102 5.06 -3.76 -5.94
CA PHE A 102 4.90 -5.17 -5.57
C PHE A 102 4.85 -5.38 -4.05
N THR A 103 5.61 -4.61 -3.26
CA THR A 103 5.53 -4.64 -1.77
C THR A 103 4.19 -4.11 -1.27
N LYS A 104 3.67 -3.04 -1.87
CA LYS A 104 2.34 -2.51 -1.55
C LYS A 104 1.23 -3.52 -1.90
N GLY A 105 1.31 -4.17 -3.06
CA GLY A 105 0.38 -5.21 -3.50
C GLY A 105 0.37 -6.44 -2.60
N LYS A 106 1.52 -6.88 -2.06
CA LYS A 106 1.63 -8.03 -1.15
C LYS A 106 1.05 -7.77 0.24
N ILE A 107 1.32 -6.61 0.84
CA ILE A 107 0.74 -6.22 2.14
C ILE A 107 -0.80 -6.32 2.05
N ILE A 108 -1.33 -5.90 0.91
CA ILE A 108 -2.75 -5.83 0.66
C ILE A 108 -3.34 -7.21 0.33
N ALA A 109 -2.70 -8.00 -0.52
CA ALA A 109 -3.10 -9.39 -0.76
C ALA A 109 -3.04 -10.26 0.50
N LYS A 110 -2.22 -9.91 1.50
CA LYS A 110 -2.11 -10.63 2.77
C LYS A 110 -3.09 -10.13 3.84
N MET A 111 -3.46 -8.85 3.80
CA MET A 111 -4.48 -8.25 4.69
C MET A 111 -5.91 -8.45 4.18
N PHE A 112 -6.04 -8.60 2.86
CA PHE A 112 -7.26 -8.93 2.14
C PHE A 112 -6.93 -10.16 1.29
N PRO A 113 -6.81 -11.35 1.91
CA PRO A 113 -6.61 -12.59 1.16
C PRO A 113 -7.67 -12.66 0.07
N GLU A 114 -7.27 -13.09 -1.14
CA GLU A 114 -8.12 -13.39 -2.30
C GLU A 114 -9.33 -14.24 -1.89
N SER A 115 -10.30 -13.61 -1.27
CA SER A 115 -11.62 -14.15 -1.05
C SER A 115 -12.38 -13.75 -2.28
N GLU A 116 -13.06 -14.71 -2.89
CA GLU A 116 -14.01 -14.55 -4.00
C GLU A 116 -15.10 -13.47 -3.77
N ASN A 117 -15.06 -12.77 -2.64
CA ASN A 117 -15.95 -11.68 -2.30
C ASN A 117 -15.51 -10.35 -2.93
N PHE A 118 -16.50 -9.50 -3.08
CA PHE A 118 -16.46 -8.11 -3.54
C PHE A 118 -15.19 -7.32 -3.13
N ILE A 119 -14.66 -7.54 -1.92
CA ILE A 119 -13.55 -6.77 -1.34
C ILE A 119 -12.21 -7.08 -2.05
N GLY A 120 -11.92 -8.35 -2.33
CA GLY A 120 -10.67 -8.75 -3.00
C GLY A 120 -10.60 -8.24 -4.45
N GLN A 121 -11.72 -8.31 -5.17
CA GLN A 121 -11.83 -7.84 -6.56
C GLN A 121 -11.69 -6.31 -6.67
N MET A 122 -12.37 -5.56 -5.79
CA MET A 122 -12.24 -4.10 -5.73
C MET A 122 -10.81 -3.65 -5.44
N ILE A 123 -10.14 -4.37 -4.56
CA ILE A 123 -8.77 -4.08 -4.15
C ILE A 123 -7.79 -4.41 -5.29
N SER A 124 -7.88 -5.55 -5.97
CA SER A 124 -6.97 -5.85 -7.09
C SER A 124 -7.11 -4.86 -8.26
N ILE A 125 -8.33 -4.38 -8.51
CA ILE A 125 -8.66 -3.38 -9.53
C ILE A 125 -8.06 -2.00 -9.20
N ILE A 126 -8.32 -1.50 -7.99
CA ILE A 126 -7.97 -0.12 -7.63
C ILE A 126 -6.50 -0.02 -7.21
N PHE A 127 -5.94 -1.12 -6.70
CA PHE A 127 -4.69 -1.14 -5.97
C PHE A 127 -3.48 -1.62 -6.77
N PRO A 128 -3.24 -0.98 -7.92
CA PRO A 128 -1.87 -0.57 -8.24
C PRO A 128 -1.72 0.95 -8.38
N LYS A 129 -2.76 1.77 -8.17
CA LYS A 129 -2.68 3.23 -8.40
C LYS A 129 -2.96 4.06 -7.16
N THR A 130 -2.42 5.28 -7.19
CA THR A 130 -2.18 6.19 -6.07
C THR A 130 -3.41 6.41 -5.17
N GLU A 131 -3.19 6.64 -3.87
CA GLU A 131 -4.19 7.02 -2.85
C GLU A 131 -5.19 8.08 -3.34
N ARG A 132 -4.71 8.96 -4.22
CA ARG A 132 -5.48 9.97 -4.93
C ARG A 132 -6.64 9.42 -5.78
N LEU A 133 -6.46 8.30 -6.49
CA LEU A 133 -7.54 7.68 -7.28
C LEU A 133 -8.56 6.95 -6.40
N ILE A 134 -8.12 6.35 -5.30
CA ILE A 134 -9.01 5.75 -4.28
C ILE A 134 -9.91 6.84 -3.69
N LEU A 135 -9.32 7.96 -3.28
CA LEU A 135 -10.05 9.10 -2.75
C LEU A 135 -10.99 9.69 -3.80
N PHE A 136 -10.58 9.74 -5.06
CA PHE A 136 -11.44 10.24 -6.12
C PHE A 136 -12.64 9.33 -6.36
N LEU A 137 -12.43 8.02 -6.48
CA LEU A 137 -13.54 7.07 -6.61
C LEU A 137 -14.49 7.14 -5.41
N TYR A 138 -13.96 7.25 -4.19
CA TYR A 138 -14.78 7.46 -2.97
C TYR A 138 -15.71 8.68 -3.10
N ARG A 139 -15.20 9.81 -3.60
CA ARG A 139 -15.99 11.03 -3.79
C ARG A 139 -17.04 10.86 -4.89
N VAL A 140 -16.70 10.18 -5.98
CA VAL A 140 -17.64 9.85 -7.05
C VAL A 140 -18.76 8.96 -6.51
N LEU A 141 -18.45 7.91 -5.75
CA LEU A 141 -19.48 7.03 -5.18
C LEU A 141 -20.37 7.76 -4.18
N LYS A 142 -19.82 8.67 -3.36
CA LYS A 142 -20.61 9.54 -2.49
C LYS A 142 -21.55 10.47 -3.25
N TYR A 143 -21.12 10.97 -4.40
CA TYR A 143 -21.97 11.75 -5.30
C TYR A 143 -23.09 10.89 -5.91
N ILE A 144 -22.78 9.65 -6.32
CA ILE A 144 -23.78 8.72 -6.83
C ILE A 144 -24.78 8.32 -5.73
N GLU A 145 -24.34 8.10 -4.49
CA GLU A 145 -25.20 7.76 -3.35
C GLU A 145 -26.26 8.85 -3.07
N GLN A 146 -25.92 10.11 -3.34
CA GLN A 146 -26.85 11.25 -3.20
C GLN A 146 -27.83 11.35 -4.37
N ASP A 147 -27.53 10.73 -5.50
CA ASP A 147 -28.32 10.75 -6.72
C ASP A 147 -29.23 9.52 -6.75
N SER A 148 -30.52 9.71 -6.43
CA SER A 148 -31.51 8.65 -6.19
C SER A 148 -31.97 7.87 -7.44
N LEU A 149 -31.14 7.79 -8.49
CA LEU A 149 -31.48 7.16 -9.76
C LEU A 149 -31.24 5.65 -9.70
N GLU A 150 -32.29 4.87 -9.98
CA GLU A 150 -32.18 3.41 -10.12
C GLU A 150 -31.29 3.03 -11.30
N ILE A 151 -30.29 2.19 -11.04
CA ILE A 151 -29.39 1.67 -12.07
C ILE A 151 -30.09 0.51 -12.77
N LYS A 152 -30.25 0.61 -14.09
CA LYS A 152 -30.77 -0.51 -14.90
C LYS A 152 -29.66 -1.54 -15.10
N ASN A 153 -29.97 -2.79 -14.73
CA ASN A 153 -29.09 -3.96 -14.55
C ASN A 153 -28.07 -4.29 -15.68
N GLU A 154 -28.09 -3.61 -16.82
CA GLU A 154 -27.23 -3.92 -17.98
C GLU A 154 -26.24 -2.80 -18.35
N GLN A 155 -26.30 -1.65 -17.67
CA GLN A 155 -25.53 -0.44 -18.03
C GLN A 155 -24.58 0.04 -16.93
N TYR A 156 -24.20 -0.83 -15.98
CA TYR A 156 -23.37 -0.44 -14.82
C TYR A 156 -22.04 0.23 -15.21
N LYS A 157 -21.37 -0.26 -16.24
CA LYS A 157 -20.09 0.27 -16.69
C LYS A 157 -20.26 1.65 -17.31
N GLU A 158 -21.20 1.78 -18.24
CA GLU A 158 -21.56 3.03 -18.90
C GLU A 158 -22.06 4.07 -17.89
N PHE A 159 -22.85 3.64 -16.90
CA PHE A 159 -23.32 4.46 -15.81
C PHE A 159 -22.15 4.99 -14.96
N LEU A 160 -21.24 4.13 -14.50
CA LEU A 160 -20.08 4.55 -13.70
C LEU A 160 -19.23 5.58 -14.47
N ILE A 161 -18.91 5.29 -15.74
CA ILE A 161 -18.12 6.20 -16.59
C ILE A 161 -18.84 7.54 -16.72
N SER A 162 -20.14 7.54 -17.03
CA SER A 162 -20.92 8.78 -17.17
C SER A 162 -20.93 9.62 -15.89
N LYS A 163 -20.95 8.97 -14.71
CA LYS A 163 -20.90 9.67 -13.42
C LYS A 163 -19.53 10.27 -13.16
N ILE A 164 -18.45 9.60 -13.55
CA ILE A 164 -17.08 10.14 -13.45
C ILE A 164 -16.90 11.32 -14.41
N GLU A 165 -17.40 11.22 -15.64
CA GLU A 165 -17.33 12.29 -16.64
C GLU A 165 -18.03 13.57 -16.15
N ASN A 166 -19.26 13.41 -15.65
CA ASN A 166 -20.10 14.50 -15.16
C ASN A 166 -19.72 15.00 -13.75
N PHE A 167 -18.81 14.31 -13.05
CA PHE A 167 -18.40 14.71 -11.71
C PHE A 167 -17.74 16.09 -11.72
N ASP A 168 -18.29 17.03 -10.96
CA ASP A 168 -17.71 18.37 -10.84
C ASP A 168 -16.42 18.33 -10.01
N LEU A 169 -15.31 18.74 -10.65
CA LEU A 169 -13.99 18.78 -10.03
C LEU A 169 -13.82 19.98 -9.08
N LEU A 170 -14.57 21.06 -9.30
CA LEU A 170 -14.47 22.31 -8.53
C LEU A 170 -15.53 22.41 -7.43
N GLY A 171 -16.40 21.41 -7.31
CA GLY A 171 -17.50 21.41 -6.37
C GLY A 171 -17.05 21.34 -4.91
N ILE A 172 -17.92 21.83 -4.02
CA ILE A 172 -17.75 21.87 -2.56
C ILE A 172 -17.43 20.49 -1.98
N GLN A 173 -17.89 19.42 -2.62
CA GLN A 173 -17.58 18.03 -2.27
C GLN A 173 -16.09 17.67 -2.32
N ASN A 174 -15.23 18.49 -2.94
CA ASN A 174 -13.78 18.28 -3.08
C ASN A 174 -12.92 19.23 -2.21
N ILE A 175 -13.52 19.97 -1.27
CA ILE A 175 -12.76 20.84 -0.35
C ILE A 175 -11.69 20.04 0.40
N GLY A 176 -10.45 20.53 0.37
CA GLY A 176 -9.27 19.89 0.99
C GLY A 176 -8.46 19.00 0.05
N HIS A 177 -9.03 18.55 -1.07
CA HIS A 177 -8.33 17.70 -2.06
C HIS A 177 -8.78 18.03 -3.48
N ALA A 178 -8.10 18.98 -4.14
CA ALA A 178 -8.40 19.35 -5.52
C ALA A 178 -8.03 18.21 -6.49
N PHE A 179 -8.99 17.75 -7.30
CA PHE A 179 -8.77 16.80 -8.40
C PHE A 179 -8.57 17.53 -9.73
N THR A 180 -7.73 16.96 -10.59
CA THR A 180 -7.41 17.50 -11.92
C THR A 180 -8.15 16.75 -13.02
N LYS A 181 -8.17 17.32 -14.23
CA LYS A 181 -8.61 16.59 -15.43
C LYS A 181 -7.81 15.31 -15.66
N TRP A 182 -6.52 15.30 -15.29
CA TRP A 182 -5.68 14.11 -15.40
C TRP A 182 -6.19 12.99 -14.49
N ASP A 183 -6.57 13.31 -13.25
CA ASP A 183 -7.15 12.33 -12.32
C ASP A 183 -8.45 11.75 -12.87
N LYS A 184 -9.28 12.60 -13.51
CA LYS A 184 -10.55 12.18 -14.12
C LYS A 184 -10.31 11.21 -15.25
N ASN A 185 -9.43 11.57 -16.19
CA ASN A 185 -9.10 10.70 -17.31
C ASN A 185 -8.48 9.37 -16.85
N LYS A 186 -7.69 9.39 -15.77
CA LYS A 186 -7.14 8.15 -15.17
C LYS A 186 -8.23 7.28 -14.54
N LEU A 187 -9.21 7.87 -13.85
CA LEU A 187 -10.32 7.12 -13.27
C LEU A 187 -11.28 6.56 -14.34
N ILE A 188 -11.50 7.31 -15.43
CA ILE A 188 -12.24 6.83 -16.61
C ILE A 188 -11.52 5.63 -17.24
N SER A 189 -10.23 5.75 -17.55
CA SER A 189 -9.44 4.66 -18.12
C SER A 189 -9.43 3.41 -17.23
N LEU A 190 -9.47 3.60 -15.89
CA LEU A 190 -9.65 2.50 -14.96
C LEU A 190 -11.03 1.87 -15.11
N ALA A 191 -12.11 2.66 -15.05
CA ALA A 191 -13.48 2.17 -15.23
C ALA A 191 -13.69 1.45 -16.58
N GLU A 192 -13.03 1.91 -17.64
CA GLU A 192 -13.04 1.27 -18.97
C GLU A 192 -12.35 -0.10 -18.97
N SER A 193 -11.36 -0.32 -18.10
CA SER A 193 -10.69 -1.62 -17.99
C SER A 193 -11.50 -2.69 -17.25
N LEU A 194 -12.54 -2.27 -16.49
CA LEU A 194 -13.37 -3.17 -15.69
C LEU A 194 -14.36 -3.98 -16.54
N THR A 195 -14.62 -5.21 -16.14
CA THR A 195 -15.74 -6.00 -16.64
C THR A 195 -17.07 -5.42 -16.16
N LYS A 196 -18.16 -5.77 -16.85
CA LYS A 196 -19.52 -5.36 -16.44
C LYS A 196 -19.87 -5.84 -15.03
N ASN A 197 -19.42 -7.05 -14.66
CA ASN A 197 -19.68 -7.62 -13.36
C ASN A 197 -18.96 -6.87 -12.23
N GLU A 198 -17.72 -6.41 -12.47
CA GLU A 198 -16.97 -5.60 -11.50
C GLU A 198 -17.62 -4.22 -11.29
N CYS A 199 -18.10 -3.56 -12.35
CA CYS A 199 -18.87 -2.31 -12.23
C CYS A 199 -20.20 -2.54 -11.50
N LYS A 200 -20.88 -3.65 -11.77
CA LYS A 200 -22.11 -4.04 -11.07
C LYS A 200 -21.85 -4.20 -9.57
N ILE A 201 -20.83 -4.96 -9.23
CA ILE A 201 -20.31 -5.14 -7.88
C ILE A 201 -20.18 -3.76 -7.22
N ILE A 202 -19.40 -2.83 -7.78
CA ILE A 202 -19.18 -1.46 -7.24
C ILE A 202 -20.48 -0.74 -6.90
N LEU A 203 -21.48 -0.88 -7.77
CA LEU A 203 -22.67 -0.05 -7.81
C LEU A 203 -23.92 -0.70 -7.20
N ASP A 204 -23.93 -2.03 -6.99
CA ASP A 204 -25.06 -2.76 -6.39
C ASP A 204 -25.21 -2.47 -4.90
N ASP A 205 -24.10 -2.20 -4.20
CA ASP A 205 -24.08 -1.81 -2.79
C ASP A 205 -23.11 -0.64 -2.57
N ILE A 206 -23.54 0.54 -3.04
CA ILE A 206 -22.75 1.78 -3.00
C ILE A 206 -22.33 2.13 -1.58
N ALA A 207 -23.21 1.94 -0.59
CA ALA A 207 -22.92 2.24 0.81
C ALA A 207 -21.75 1.38 1.32
N LYS A 208 -21.78 0.07 1.05
CA LYS A 208 -20.68 -0.84 1.40
C LYS A 208 -19.40 -0.52 0.64
N SER A 209 -19.48 -0.20 -0.65
CA SER A 209 -18.34 0.24 -1.45
C SER A 209 -17.65 1.46 -0.84
N ILE A 210 -18.43 2.45 -0.42
CA ILE A 210 -17.95 3.66 0.25
C ILE A 210 -17.24 3.35 1.56
N ASP A 211 -17.84 2.51 2.41
CA ASP A 211 -17.26 2.15 3.72
C ASP A 211 -15.92 1.42 3.57
N ILE A 212 -15.81 0.58 2.54
CA ILE A 212 -14.57 -0.14 2.21
C ILE A 212 -13.49 0.84 1.75
N LEU A 213 -13.82 1.77 0.84
CA LEU A 213 -12.85 2.78 0.38
C LEU A 213 -12.39 3.69 1.53
N LYS A 214 -13.32 4.10 2.41
CA LYS A 214 -13.00 4.91 3.59
C LYS A 214 -12.05 4.18 4.54
N SER A 215 -12.35 2.93 4.88
CA SER A 215 -11.50 2.11 5.77
C SER A 215 -10.09 1.93 5.20
N ASN A 216 -9.96 1.80 3.88
CA ASN A 216 -8.67 1.72 3.20
C ASN A 216 -7.93 3.05 3.17
N LEU A 217 -8.61 4.19 3.01
CA LEU A 217 -7.99 5.52 3.11
C LEU A 217 -7.48 5.78 4.53
N ASP A 218 -8.29 5.49 5.54
CA ASP A 218 -7.90 5.61 6.95
C ASP A 218 -6.71 4.70 7.28
N PHE A 219 -6.66 3.51 6.68
CA PHE A 219 -5.52 2.60 6.79
C PHE A 219 -4.28 3.13 6.08
N LEU A 220 -4.41 3.59 4.83
CA LEU A 220 -3.30 4.16 4.07
C LEU A 220 -2.67 5.34 4.81
N ASN A 221 -3.50 6.26 5.30
CA ASN A 221 -3.06 7.40 6.12
C ASN A 221 -2.34 6.98 7.41
N LYS A 222 -2.60 5.79 7.96
CA LYS A 222 -1.90 5.27 9.16
C LYS A 222 -0.56 4.61 8.86
N ILE A 223 -0.25 4.33 7.60
CA ILE A 223 1.00 3.67 7.18
C ILE A 223 1.88 4.57 6.30
N THR A 224 1.34 5.66 5.76
CA THR A 224 2.09 6.69 5.02
C THR A 224 2.56 7.85 5.89
N TYR A 225 2.06 7.96 7.13
CA TYR A 225 2.52 8.87 8.18
C TYR A 225 2.98 8.06 9.39
#